data_AF-A0A1P8NC06-F1
#
_entry.id   AF-A0A1P8NC06-F1
#
_cell.length_a   1.000
_cell.length_b   1.000
_cell.length_c   1.000
_cell.angle_alpha   90.00
_cell.angle_beta   90.00
_cell.angle_gamma   90.00
#
_symmetry.space_group_name_H-M   'P 1'
#
loop_
_entity.id
_entity.type
_entity.pdbx_description
1 polymer ?
#
loop_
_entity_poly.entity_id
_entity_poly.type
_entity_poly.pdbx_seq_one_letter_code
_entity_poly.pdbx_strand_id
1 'polypeptide(L)'
;MTALSLEQEAPVLATGVVTMPRLSGARSTARRLATGGPIDAALIDCSSMQGSSLSMAQELIVQLVDVRGARWIQLIGPTPFWADRVRTLMQRRGMAGSLSVVPRASSAS
;
A
#
# COMPACT_ATOMS: atom_id res chain seq x y z
N MET A 1 25.05 38.13 13.56
CA MET A 1 23.77 37.48 13.21
C MET A 1 24.11 36.07 12.73
N THR A 2 23.90 35.08 13.58
CA THR A 2 24.17 33.67 13.29
C THR A 2 22.89 33.07 12.70
N ALA A 3 22.93 32.71 11.41
CA ALA A 3 21.83 31.98 10.78
C ALA A 3 21.76 30.58 11.42
N LEU A 4 20.61 30.27 12.03
CA LEU A 4 20.28 28.92 12.47
C LEU A 4 20.18 28.04 11.23
N SER A 5 21.18 27.20 11.00
CA SER A 5 21.08 26.07 10.09
C SER A 5 19.98 25.14 10.60
N LEU A 6 18.78 25.29 10.04
CA LEU A 6 17.79 24.23 10.05
C LEU A 6 18.37 23.11 9.18
N GLU A 7 19.16 22.22 9.78
CA GLU A 7 19.37 20.88 9.26
C GLU A 7 18.01 20.17 9.30
N GLN A 8 17.17 20.50 8.32
CA GLN A 8 15.95 19.77 8.04
C GLN A 8 16.38 18.43 7.48
N GLU A 9 16.63 17.48 8.39
CA GLU A 9 16.85 16.08 8.11
C GLU A 9 15.76 15.65 7.14
N ALA A 10 16.14 15.42 5.88
CA ALA A 10 15.19 15.09 4.83
C ALA A 10 14.41 13.85 5.33
N PRO A 11 13.07 13.88 5.37
CA PRO A 11 12.31 12.74 5.85
C PRO A 11 12.73 11.54 5.01
N VAL A 12 13.34 10.54 5.66
CA VAL A 12 13.70 9.28 5.01
C VAL A 12 12.42 8.75 4.39
N LEU A 13 12.38 8.68 3.06
CA LEU A 13 11.24 8.19 2.29
C LEU A 13 11.09 6.69 2.54
N ALA A 14 10.50 6.34 3.68
CA ALA A 14 10.33 4.97 4.10
C ALA A 14 9.29 4.29 3.19
N THR A 15 9.71 3.20 2.55
CA THR A 15 8.81 2.36 1.75
C THR A 15 8.41 1.13 2.55
N GLY A 16 7.12 0.96 2.78
CA GLY A 16 6.57 -0.26 3.38
C GLY A 16 6.38 -1.36 2.35
N VAL A 17 6.84 -2.58 2.62
CA VAL A 17 6.57 -3.74 1.76
C VAL A 17 5.54 -4.64 2.44
N VAL A 18 4.49 -4.99 1.69
CA VAL A 18 3.37 -5.83 2.15
C VAL A 18 3.24 -7.02 1.22
N THR A 19 3.49 -8.22 1.74
CA THR A 19 3.22 -9.47 1.02
C THR A 19 1.84 -10.00 1.41
N MET A 20 0.95 -10.15 0.43
CA MET A 20 -0.42 -10.59 0.67
C MET A 20 -0.48 -12.12 0.84
N PRO A 21 -1.04 -12.64 1.95
CA PRO A 21 -1.11 -14.07 2.20
C PRO A 21 -2.06 -14.79 1.23
N ARG A 22 -1.82 -16.10 1.01
CA ARG A 22 -2.65 -16.96 0.13
C ARG A 22 -4.08 -17.16 0.64
N LEU A 23 -4.23 -17.27 1.96
CA LEU A 23 -5.50 -17.51 2.67
C LEU A 23 -5.82 -16.30 3.56
N SER A 24 -7.08 -16.16 3.97
CA SER A 24 -7.61 -15.02 4.72
C SER A 24 -6.76 -14.64 5.95
N GLY A 25 -5.85 -13.68 5.74
CA GLY A 25 -4.96 -13.10 6.76
C GLY A 25 -4.93 -11.57 6.69
N ALA A 26 -5.97 -10.97 6.10
CA ALA A 26 -6.12 -9.52 5.93
C ALA A 26 -5.94 -8.77 7.25
N ARG A 27 -6.63 -9.24 8.28
CA ARG A 27 -6.67 -8.60 9.59
C ARG A 27 -5.34 -8.70 10.33
N SER A 28 -4.65 -9.86 10.23
CA SER A 28 -3.32 -10.02 10.82
C SER A 28 -2.27 -9.20 10.08
N THR A 29 -2.37 -9.11 8.75
CA THR A 29 -1.49 -8.28 7.91
C THR A 29 -1.70 -6.79 8.21
N ALA A 30 -2.96 -6.33 8.22
CA ALA A 30 -3.31 -4.95 8.54
C ALA A 30 -2.89 -4.57 9.97
N ARG A 31 -3.12 -5.45 10.96
CA ARG A 31 -2.66 -5.22 12.34
C ARG A 31 -1.14 -5.12 12.45
N ARG A 32 -0.39 -5.95 11.72
CA ARG A 32 1.08 -5.83 11.66
C ARG A 32 1.54 -4.53 11.00
N LEU A 33 0.76 -4.00 10.07
CA LEU A 33 1.05 -2.70 9.44
C LEU A 33 0.70 -1.52 10.35
N ALA A 34 -0.27 -1.67 11.26
CA ALA A 34 -0.62 -0.63 12.21
C ALA A 34 0.51 -0.29 13.19
N THR A 35 1.44 -1.21 13.46
CA THR A 35 2.46 -1.06 14.50
C THR A 35 3.76 -0.39 14.05
N GLY A 36 3.87 0.03 12.78
CA GLY A 36 5.08 0.68 12.26
C GLY A 36 5.00 2.21 12.20
N GLY A 37 6.15 2.88 12.08
CA GLY A 37 6.24 4.34 11.92
C GLY A 37 5.83 4.83 10.52
N PRO A 38 5.68 6.14 10.30
CA PRO A 38 5.15 6.68 9.04
C PRO A 38 5.91 6.17 7.80
N ILE A 39 5.19 5.99 6.70
CA ILE A 39 5.75 5.60 5.40
C ILE A 39 5.31 6.58 4.33
N ASP A 40 6.15 6.75 3.31
CA ASP A 40 5.82 7.56 2.15
C ASP A 40 5.11 6.76 1.05
N ALA A 41 5.54 5.52 0.88
CA ALA A 41 5.10 4.63 -0.17
C ALA A 41 4.84 3.22 0.36
N ALA A 42 3.92 2.50 -0.27
CA ALA A 42 3.71 1.08 -0.01
C ALA A 42 3.76 0.23 -1.29
N LEU A 43 4.54 -0.84 -1.23
CA LEU A 43 4.61 -1.89 -2.24
C LEU A 43 3.80 -3.09 -1.77
N ILE A 44 2.75 -3.44 -2.49
CA ILE A 44 1.85 -4.54 -2.12
C ILE A 44 2.00 -5.67 -3.14
N ASP A 45 2.69 -6.73 -2.73
CA ASP A 45 2.82 -7.96 -3.49
C ASP A 45 1.55 -8.81 -3.34
N CYS A 46 0.80 -8.89 -4.44
CA CYS A 46 -0.44 -9.62 -4.57
C CYS A 46 -0.26 -10.97 -5.28
N SER A 47 0.96 -11.36 -5.65
CA SER A 47 1.23 -12.54 -6.50
C SER A 47 0.78 -13.86 -5.88
N SER A 48 0.77 -13.99 -4.56
CA SER A 48 0.28 -15.19 -3.88
C SER A 48 -1.22 -15.21 -3.61
N MET A 49 -1.94 -14.12 -3.90
CA MET A 49 -3.34 -13.99 -3.49
C MET A 49 -4.27 -14.82 -4.37
N GLN A 50 -5.03 -15.75 -3.75
CA GLN A 50 -6.01 -16.60 -4.45
C GLN A 50 -7.44 -16.02 -4.41
N GLY A 51 -7.70 -15.09 -3.49
CA GLY A 51 -8.99 -14.39 -3.36
C GLY A 51 -8.89 -13.26 -2.35
N SER A 52 -9.77 -12.26 -2.46
CA SER A 52 -9.77 -11.09 -1.58
C SER A 52 -11.18 -10.59 -1.31
N SER A 53 -11.49 -10.26 -0.05
CA SER A 53 -12.73 -9.59 0.30
C SER A 53 -12.62 -8.07 0.13
N LEU A 54 -13.76 -7.39 -0.07
CA LEU A 54 -13.83 -5.93 -0.04
C LEU A 54 -13.30 -5.37 1.29
N SER A 55 -13.63 -6.03 2.40
CA SER A 55 -13.20 -5.63 3.74
C SER A 55 -11.69 -5.66 3.89
N MET A 56 -10.99 -6.63 3.28
CA MET A 56 -9.52 -6.69 3.28
C MET A 56 -8.91 -5.49 2.58
N ALA A 57 -9.42 -5.16 1.39
CA ALA A 57 -8.92 -4.03 0.61
C ALA A 57 -9.10 -2.70 1.37
N GLN A 58 -10.26 -2.53 2.00
CA GLN A 58 -10.56 -1.37 2.82
C GLN A 58 -9.63 -1.25 4.03
N GLU A 59 -9.51 -2.32 4.83
CA GLU A 59 -8.70 -2.32 6.05
C GLU A 59 -7.22 -2.05 5.74
N LEU A 60 -6.69 -2.66 4.67
CA LEU A 60 -5.32 -2.43 4.24
C LEU A 60 -5.06 -0.97 3.85
N ILE A 61 -5.95 -0.38 3.06
CA ILE A 61 -5.80 1.01 2.62
C ILE A 61 -5.96 2.00 3.77
N VAL A 62 -6.87 1.74 4.72
CA VAL A 62 -6.96 2.53 5.94
C VAL A 62 -5.64 2.50 6.71
N GLN A 63 -5.04 1.32 6.89
CA GLN A 63 -3.77 1.23 7.62
C GLN A 63 -2.62 1.93 6.88
N LEU A 64 -2.51 1.76 5.56
CA LEU A 64 -1.37 2.33 4.82
C LEU A 64 -1.51 3.84 4.63
N VAL A 65 -2.68 4.30 4.19
CA VAL A 65 -2.88 5.72 3.84
C VAL A 65 -3.26 6.52 5.06
N ASP A 66 -4.29 6.11 5.78
CA ASP A 66 -4.90 6.92 6.83
C ASP A 66 -4.10 6.85 8.14
N VAL A 67 -3.51 5.69 8.47
CA VAL A 67 -2.72 5.49 9.70
C VAL A 67 -1.23 5.74 9.48
N ARG A 68 -0.65 5.17 8.43
CA ARG A 68 0.80 5.22 8.18
C ARG A 68 1.22 6.38 7.27
N GLY A 69 0.28 7.10 6.65
CA GLY A 69 0.56 8.29 5.85
C GLY A 69 1.06 8.03 4.43
N ALA A 70 0.90 6.82 3.90
CA ALA A 70 1.38 6.47 2.56
C ALA A 70 0.72 7.37 1.50
N ARG A 71 1.56 8.10 0.75
CA ARG A 71 1.15 8.99 -0.34
C ARG A 71 1.12 8.31 -1.69
N TRP A 72 1.75 7.13 -1.80
CA TRP A 72 1.82 6.34 -3.02
C TRP A 72 1.71 4.84 -2.76
N ILE A 73 1.01 4.11 -3.64
CA ILE A 73 0.78 2.67 -3.54
C ILE A 73 1.11 1.99 -4.88
N GLN A 74 1.91 0.92 -4.84
CA GLN A 74 2.05 -0.04 -5.96
C GLN A 74 1.34 -1.35 -5.63
N LEU A 75 0.59 -1.86 -6.60
CA LEU A 75 0.13 -3.24 -6.59
C LEU A 75 0.96 -4.08 -7.57
N ILE A 76 1.51 -5.20 -7.11
CA ILE A 76 2.29 -6.13 -7.92
C ILE A 76 1.51 -7.42 -8.09
N GLY A 77 1.14 -7.74 -9.32
CA GLY A 77 0.36 -8.93 -9.66
C GLY A 77 -1.03 -9.03 -9.01
N PRO A 78 -1.82 -7.95 -8.85
CA PRO A 78 -3.17 -8.08 -8.30
C PRO A 78 -4.11 -8.80 -9.27
N THR A 79 -5.18 -9.38 -8.72
CA THR A 79 -6.32 -9.78 -9.56
C THR A 79 -7.04 -8.52 -10.08
N PRO A 80 -7.71 -8.56 -11.24
CA PRO A 80 -8.43 -7.41 -11.79
C PRO A 80 -9.47 -6.85 -10.80
N PHE A 81 -10.23 -7.75 -10.17
CA PHE A 81 -11.22 -7.39 -9.16
C PHE A 81 -10.58 -6.61 -8.00
N TRP A 82 -9.45 -7.07 -7.48
CA TRP A 82 -8.75 -6.37 -6.40
C TRP A 82 -8.35 -4.98 -6.88
N ALA A 83 -7.59 -4.89 -7.98
CA ALA A 83 -7.07 -3.62 -8.50
C ALA A 83 -8.18 -2.56 -8.65
N ASP A 84 -9.35 -2.94 -9.16
CA ASP A 84 -10.51 -2.05 -9.28
C ASP A 84 -11.05 -1.58 -7.92
N ARG A 85 -11.05 -2.44 -6.91
CA ARG A 85 -11.42 -2.07 -5.54
C ARG A 85 -10.43 -1.08 -4.93
N VAL A 86 -9.11 -1.29 -5.01
CA VAL A 86 -8.16 -0.28 -4.51
C VAL A 86 -8.30 1.01 -5.27
N ARG A 87 -8.48 0.96 -6.59
CA ARG A 87 -8.67 2.16 -7.40
C ARG A 87 -9.87 2.96 -6.90
N THR A 88 -11.00 2.30 -6.65
CA THR A 88 -12.19 2.93 -6.08
C THR A 88 -11.92 3.56 -4.71
N LEU A 89 -11.18 2.86 -3.84
CA LEU A 89 -10.84 3.34 -2.49
C LEU A 89 -9.88 4.53 -2.49
N MET A 90 -8.89 4.54 -3.40
CA MET A 90 -7.94 5.63 -3.59
C MET A 90 -8.62 6.84 -4.24
N GLN A 91 -9.51 6.64 -5.22
CA GLN A 91 -10.32 7.71 -5.82
C GLN A 91 -11.19 8.43 -4.80
N ARG A 92 -11.85 7.68 -3.90
CA ARG A 92 -12.65 8.26 -2.81
C ARG A 92 -11.83 9.12 -1.84
N ARG A 93 -10.51 8.91 -1.79
CA ARG A 93 -9.56 9.70 -1.00
C ARG A 93 -8.91 10.84 -1.78
N GLY A 94 -9.29 11.05 -3.05
CA GLY A 94 -8.65 12.04 -3.93
C GLY A 94 -7.25 11.64 -4.41
N MET A 95 -6.86 10.36 -4.24
CA MET A 95 -5.51 9.86 -4.49
C MET A 95 -5.42 8.99 -5.75
N ALA A 96 -6.25 9.26 -6.76
CA ALA A 96 -6.31 8.43 -7.97
C ALA A 96 -4.97 8.32 -8.71
N GLY A 97 -4.19 9.42 -8.75
CA GLY A 97 -2.86 9.48 -9.38
C GLY A 97 -1.73 8.84 -8.56
N SER A 98 -2.01 8.46 -7.30
CA SER A 98 -1.04 7.87 -6.38
C SER A 98 -1.02 6.33 -6.41
N LEU A 99 -1.71 5.73 -7.37
CA LEU A 99 -1.82 4.28 -7.50
C LEU A 99 -1.15 3.82 -8.80
N SER A 100 -0.20 2.90 -8.67
CA SER A 100 0.38 2.17 -9.79
C SER A 100 0.07 0.67 -9.71
N VAL A 101 -0.12 0.04 -10.86
CA VAL A 101 -0.42 -1.40 -10.96
C VAL A 101 0.57 -2.04 -11.94
N VAL A 102 1.31 -3.02 -11.45
CA VAL A 102 2.18 -3.89 -12.24
C VAL A 102 1.46 -5.21 -12.43
N PRO A 103 1.10 -5.60 -13.66
CA PRO A 103 0.46 -6.88 -13.94
C PRO A 103 1.34 -8.04 -13.48
N ARG A 104 0.71 -9.18 -13.19
CA ARG A 104 1.46 -10.42 -12.96
C ARG A 104 2.18 -10.76 -14.26
N ALA A 105 3.47 -11.07 -14.20
CA ALA A 105 4.16 -11.61 -15.36
C ALA A 105 3.42 -12.90 -15.77
N SER A 106 2.77 -12.88 -16.93
CA SER A 106 2.27 -14.10 -17.56
C SER A 106 3.50 -14.95 -17.82
N SER A 107 3.66 -16.04 -17.08
CA SER A 107 4.59 -17.09 -17.47
C SER A 107 4.04 -17.65 -18.77
N ALA A 108 4.54 -17.16 -19.91
CA ALA A 108 4.34 -17.81 -21.19
C ALA A 108 4.87 -19.24 -21.02
N SER A 109 3.95 -20.19 -20.94
CA SER A 109 4.20 -21.63 -21.05
C SER A 109 3.70 -22.06 -22.41
#